data_AF-I8IV16-F1
#
_entry.id   AF-I8IV16-F1
#
_cell.length_a   1.000
_cell.length_b   1.000
_cell.length_c   1.000
_cell.angle_alpha   90.00
_cell.angle_beta   90.00
_cell.angle_gamma   90.00
#
_symmetry.space_group_name_H-M   'P 1'
#
loop_
_entity.id
_entity.type
_entity.pdbx_description
1 polymer ?
#
loop_
_entity_poly.entity_id
_entity_poly.type
_entity_poly.pdbx_seq_one_letter_code
_entity_poly.pdbx_strand_id
1 'polypeptide(L)'
;MLQQRLLAPLRVLERAIVPSLRSSQPIFRPPPPSILSRTNTSASTPFLNRLLPFSQVRHASHATQGTANRHSRDPAGKRLGAKRTTGEYVVPGCIIFRQRGTKWFPGENCALGRDHTIYATEAGYVRYYLDPERHPDRKYIGVCFEKDGKLPTPRNAPTKRKLNRVAVPRIDDAPTPIAGQSDLVATIDNGTMVSSVEAVNAESGSQLRPGYMYREANWQIGRAAEKAGITAKAYNPKNRWLAWRKRQARAERAAQMKSLKNKKKASKKGKGGR
;
A
#
# COMPACT_ATOMS: atom_id res chain seq x y z
N MET A 1 0.05 -35.89 48.08
CA MET A 1 0.17 -36.23 46.64
C MET A 1 0.33 -34.94 45.84
N LEU A 2 1.38 -34.88 45.01
CA LEU A 2 1.62 -33.94 43.89
C LEU A 2 1.82 -32.45 44.25
N GLN A 3 2.86 -31.72 43.86
CA GLN A 3 4.06 -31.97 43.05
C GLN A 3 4.99 -30.75 43.23
N GLN A 4 6.31 -30.97 43.23
CA GLN A 4 7.34 -29.92 43.25
C GLN A 4 7.55 -29.35 41.83
N ARG A 5 7.60 -28.02 41.69
CA ARG A 5 7.92 -27.35 40.42
C ARG A 5 9.44 -27.24 40.27
N LEU A 6 9.97 -27.95 39.27
CA LEU A 6 11.37 -27.91 38.85
C LEU A 6 11.72 -26.54 38.26
N LEU A 7 12.77 -25.91 38.80
CA LEU A 7 13.43 -24.73 38.24
C LEU A 7 14.35 -25.17 37.09
N ALA A 8 14.27 -24.50 35.94
CA ALA A 8 15.14 -24.76 34.79
C ALA A 8 16.52 -24.08 34.99
N PRO A 9 17.62 -24.72 34.55
CA PRO A 9 18.98 -24.23 34.80
C PRO A 9 19.44 -23.12 33.85
N LEU A 10 20.25 -22.24 34.43
CA LEU A 10 21.03 -21.17 33.84
C LEU A 10 21.85 -21.64 32.63
N ARG A 11 21.74 -20.92 31.50
CA ARG A 11 22.72 -20.99 30.41
C ARG A 11 23.57 -19.73 30.42
N VAL A 12 24.76 -19.86 31.01
CA VAL A 12 25.89 -18.96 30.86
C VAL A 12 26.46 -19.18 29.45
N LEU A 13 26.52 -18.12 28.65
CA LEU A 13 27.28 -18.10 27.40
C LEU A 13 28.20 -16.89 27.45
N GLU A 14 29.42 -17.14 27.91
CA GLU A 14 30.57 -16.28 27.67
C GLU A 14 30.83 -16.24 26.15
N ARG A 15 30.83 -15.04 25.60
CA ARG A 15 31.36 -14.78 24.25
C ARG A 15 32.57 -13.90 24.39
N ALA A 16 33.72 -14.53 24.22
CA ALA A 16 35.03 -13.92 24.11
C ALA A 16 35.05 -12.83 23.03
N ILE A 17 35.57 -11.67 23.42
CA ILE A 17 35.87 -10.54 22.56
C ILE A 17 37.23 -10.84 21.90
N VAL A 18 37.25 -11.00 20.59
CA VAL A 18 38.49 -11.11 19.80
C VAL A 18 38.74 -9.74 19.15
N PRO A 19 39.86 -9.04 19.44
CA PRO A 19 40.21 -7.82 18.73
C PRO A 19 40.89 -8.15 17.38
N SER A 20 40.30 -7.68 16.28
CA SER A 20 40.88 -7.77 14.94
C SER A 20 41.98 -6.72 14.76
N LEU A 21 43.24 -7.14 14.74
CA LEU A 21 44.37 -6.32 14.27
C LEU A 21 44.38 -6.31 12.74
N ARG A 22 43.86 -5.24 12.15
CA ARG A 22 44.01 -4.93 10.71
C ARG A 22 45.32 -4.18 10.53
N SER A 23 46.41 -4.93 10.34
CA SER A 23 47.70 -4.39 9.88
C SER A 23 47.66 -4.19 8.36
N SER A 24 48.04 -2.99 7.94
CA SER A 24 48.10 -2.51 6.56
C SER A 24 49.23 -3.19 5.78
N GLN A 25 48.91 -3.86 4.68
CA GLN A 25 49.89 -4.26 3.67
C GLN A 25 50.22 -3.07 2.77
N PRO A 26 51.51 -2.75 2.50
CA PRO A 26 51.87 -1.70 1.57
C PRO A 26 51.70 -2.18 0.12
N ILE A 27 51.07 -1.31 -0.68
CA ILE A 27 50.89 -1.47 -2.13
C ILE A 27 52.25 -1.28 -2.82
N PHE A 28 52.75 -2.34 -3.44
CA PHE A 28 53.91 -2.32 -4.31
C PHE A 28 53.56 -1.56 -5.61
N ARG A 29 54.20 -0.40 -5.83
CA ARG A 29 54.03 0.43 -7.03
C ARG A 29 55.23 0.19 -7.96
N PRO A 30 55.04 -0.30 -9.20
CA PRO A 30 56.16 -0.38 -10.15
C PRO A 30 56.48 1.02 -10.72
N PRO A 31 57.76 1.34 -11.00
CA PRO A 31 58.15 2.59 -11.64
C PRO A 31 57.85 2.60 -13.16
N PRO A 32 57.67 3.78 -13.77
CA PRO A 32 57.44 3.91 -15.21
C PRO A 32 58.75 3.72 -16.02
N PRO A 33 58.68 3.18 -17.25
CA PRO A 33 59.87 3.05 -18.10
C PRO A 33 60.27 4.41 -18.69
N SER A 34 61.53 4.77 -18.48
CA SER A 34 62.20 5.90 -19.13
C SER A 34 62.52 5.59 -20.59
N ILE A 35 62.39 6.63 -21.40
CA ILE A 35 62.48 6.67 -22.85
C ILE A 35 63.89 7.15 -23.25
N LEU A 36 64.47 6.48 -24.26
CA LEU A 36 65.56 6.89 -25.19
C LEU A 36 67.04 6.96 -24.72
N SER A 37 67.86 6.11 -25.35
CA SER A 37 69.06 6.46 -26.17
C SER A 37 69.72 5.14 -26.62
N ARG A 38 69.47 4.65 -27.84
CA ARG A 38 70.26 4.84 -29.08
C ARG A 38 71.79 4.83 -28.88
N THR A 39 72.42 3.71 -29.24
CA THR A 39 73.63 3.68 -30.10
C THR A 39 73.64 2.41 -30.96
N ASN A 40 74.09 2.60 -32.20
CA ASN A 40 74.30 1.61 -33.25
C ASN A 40 75.42 0.63 -32.88
N THR A 41 75.24 -0.66 -33.16
CA THR A 41 76.30 -1.48 -33.75
C THR A 41 75.71 -2.56 -34.66
N SER A 42 76.38 -2.69 -35.80
CA SER A 42 76.14 -3.57 -36.95
C SER A 42 76.39 -5.05 -36.65
N ALA A 43 75.57 -5.94 -37.22
CA ALA A 43 76.06 -7.17 -37.87
C ALA A 43 74.95 -7.89 -38.65
N SER A 44 75.35 -8.36 -39.83
CA SER A 44 74.66 -9.16 -40.84
C SER A 44 74.15 -10.53 -40.35
N THR A 45 73.01 -10.99 -40.86
CA THR A 45 72.91 -12.15 -41.78
C THR A 45 71.44 -12.45 -42.14
N PRO A 46 71.16 -13.07 -43.30
CA PRO A 46 69.83 -13.04 -43.90
C PRO A 46 69.12 -14.42 -43.91
N PHE A 47 67.79 -14.37 -44.06
CA PHE A 47 66.88 -15.42 -44.52
C PHE A 47 66.91 -16.80 -43.85
N LEU A 48 65.76 -17.21 -43.31
CA LEU A 48 65.12 -18.45 -43.74
C LEU A 48 63.64 -18.47 -43.36
N ASN A 49 62.81 -18.47 -44.40
CA ASN A 49 61.38 -18.77 -44.37
C ASN A 49 61.15 -20.12 -43.66
N ARG A 50 60.50 -20.09 -42.49
CA ARG A 50 59.90 -21.28 -41.90
C ARG A 50 58.38 -21.21 -42.11
N LEU A 51 57.96 -21.74 -43.24
CA LEU A 51 56.58 -22.17 -43.49
C LEU A 51 56.26 -23.31 -42.51
N LEU A 52 55.51 -23.01 -41.45
CA LEU A 52 54.78 -24.00 -40.67
C LEU A 52 53.28 -23.80 -40.98
N PRO A 53 52.53 -24.84 -41.35
CA PRO A 53 51.08 -24.75 -41.41
C PRO A 53 50.56 -24.83 -39.98
N PHE A 54 50.66 -23.74 -39.22
CA PHE A 54 49.86 -23.60 -38.01
C PHE A 54 48.41 -23.46 -38.46
N SER A 55 47.68 -24.56 -38.48
CA SER A 55 46.22 -24.52 -38.50
C SER A 55 45.78 -23.81 -37.22
N GLN A 56 45.63 -22.49 -37.31
CA GLN A 56 45.21 -21.67 -36.19
C GLN A 56 43.72 -21.97 -35.94
N VAL A 57 43.46 -22.97 -35.10
CA VAL A 57 42.13 -23.24 -34.57
C VAL A 57 41.74 -22.02 -33.75
N ARG A 58 40.88 -21.17 -34.33
CA ARG A 58 40.27 -20.09 -33.58
C ARG A 58 39.22 -20.71 -32.67
N HIS A 59 39.55 -20.88 -31.40
CA HIS A 59 38.54 -21.01 -30.35
C HIS A 59 37.84 -19.66 -30.17
N ALA A 60 37.04 -19.25 -31.16
CA ALA A 60 36.09 -18.19 -30.97
C ALA A 60 34.95 -18.75 -30.11
N SER A 61 35.08 -18.62 -28.79
CA SER A 61 33.91 -18.72 -27.92
C SER A 61 32.95 -17.61 -28.31
N HIS A 62 31.78 -18.03 -28.77
CA HIS A 62 30.66 -17.18 -29.12
C HIS A 62 30.40 -16.19 -27.98
N ALA A 63 30.50 -14.89 -28.28
CA ALA A 63 30.21 -13.73 -27.42
C ALA A 63 31.28 -13.25 -26.42
N THR A 64 32.49 -12.94 -26.89
CA THR A 64 33.35 -11.86 -26.31
C THR A 64 33.04 -10.48 -26.89
N GLN A 65 31.88 -10.32 -27.53
CA GLN A 65 31.24 -9.01 -27.63
C GLN A 65 30.44 -8.80 -26.34
N GLY A 66 31.14 -8.47 -25.26
CA GLY A 66 30.50 -7.77 -24.15
C GLY A 66 29.77 -6.60 -24.79
N THR A 67 28.44 -6.66 -24.82
CA THR A 67 27.60 -5.85 -25.71
C THR A 67 28.02 -4.39 -25.62
N ALA A 68 28.77 -3.90 -26.63
CA ALA A 68 29.26 -2.53 -26.69
C ALA A 68 28.11 -1.50 -26.77
N ASN A 69 26.88 -1.99 -26.97
CA ASN A 69 25.61 -1.26 -26.94
C ASN A 69 24.65 -1.74 -25.83
N ARG A 70 25.13 -2.28 -24.70
CA ARG A 70 24.30 -2.34 -23.48
C ARG A 70 24.30 -0.95 -22.87
N HIS A 71 23.47 -0.09 -23.43
CA HIS A 71 23.14 1.21 -22.87
C HIS A 71 22.90 1.03 -21.37
N SER A 72 23.74 1.64 -20.51
CA SER A 72 23.48 1.72 -19.08
C SER A 72 22.18 2.49 -18.94
N ARG A 73 21.06 1.77 -18.84
CA ARG A 73 19.73 2.35 -18.62
C ARG A 73 19.64 2.71 -17.15
N ASP A 74 20.44 3.69 -16.73
CA ASP A 74 20.36 4.23 -15.39
C ASP A 74 19.02 4.99 -15.28
N PRO A 75 18.06 4.50 -14.47
CA PRO A 75 16.79 5.17 -14.33
C PRO A 75 17.00 6.51 -13.65
N ALA A 76 16.27 7.54 -14.11
CA ALA A 76 16.26 8.84 -13.45
C ALA A 76 15.97 8.70 -11.94
N GLY A 77 16.70 9.47 -11.14
CA GLY A 77 16.57 9.50 -9.69
C GLY A 77 15.12 9.77 -9.26
N LYS A 78 14.62 8.97 -8.32
CA LYS A 78 13.21 9.01 -7.87
C LYS A 78 12.89 10.10 -6.85
N ARG A 79 13.85 11.00 -6.57
CA ARG A 79 13.70 12.15 -5.65
C ARG A 79 13.15 11.76 -4.27
N LEU A 80 13.58 10.60 -3.75
CA LEU A 80 13.24 10.12 -2.40
C LEU A 80 13.91 10.98 -1.33
N GLY A 81 13.50 10.81 -0.06
CA GLY A 81 14.07 11.51 1.10
C GLY A 81 13.09 12.46 1.77
N ALA A 82 13.63 13.24 2.71
CA ALA A 82 12.89 14.26 3.45
C ALA A 82 12.41 15.37 2.51
N LYS A 83 11.19 15.83 2.77
CA LYS A 83 10.56 16.98 2.13
C LYS A 83 10.28 18.09 3.12
N ARG A 84 10.13 17.74 4.40
CA ARG A 84 10.03 18.67 5.51
C ARG A 84 11.06 18.33 6.58
N THR A 85 11.74 19.35 7.08
CA THR A 85 12.77 19.20 8.13
C THR A 85 12.17 19.34 9.52
N THR A 86 12.95 19.05 10.56
CA THR A 86 12.51 19.22 11.96
C THR A 86 12.15 20.69 12.25
N GLY A 87 11.05 20.94 12.95
CA GLY A 87 10.57 22.27 13.31
C GLY A 87 9.88 23.04 12.18
N GLU A 88 9.70 22.44 11.00
CA GLU A 88 9.00 23.09 9.89
C GLU A 88 7.48 22.97 10.04
N TYR A 89 6.76 24.06 9.72
CA TYR A 89 5.31 24.09 9.79
C TYR A 89 4.68 23.33 8.60
N VAL A 90 3.67 22.53 8.88
CA VAL A 90 2.96 21.70 7.91
C VAL A 90 1.45 21.77 8.12
N VAL A 91 0.71 21.59 7.02
CA VAL A 91 -0.75 21.55 6.94
C VAL A 91 -1.17 20.11 6.58
N PRO A 92 -2.39 19.65 6.93
CA PRO A 92 -2.87 18.32 6.56
C PRO A 92 -2.65 18.01 5.07
N GLY A 93 -2.15 16.81 4.77
CA GLY A 93 -1.83 16.34 3.42
C GLY A 93 -0.41 16.68 2.94
N CYS A 94 0.34 17.54 3.65
CA CYS A 94 1.72 17.83 3.30
C CYS A 94 2.60 16.57 3.43
N ILE A 95 3.38 16.27 2.39
CA ILE A 95 4.34 15.16 2.41
C ILE A 95 5.55 15.57 3.24
N ILE A 96 5.92 14.74 4.21
CA ILE A 96 7.08 14.95 5.09
C ILE A 96 8.28 14.14 4.60
N PHE A 97 8.08 12.88 4.22
CA PHE A 97 9.17 12.00 3.80
C PHE A 97 8.72 11.00 2.74
N ARG A 98 9.45 10.90 1.62
CA ARG A 98 9.23 9.89 0.58
C ARG A 98 10.27 8.79 0.68
N GLN A 99 9.85 7.54 0.72
CA GLN A 99 10.76 6.41 0.96
C GLN A 99 10.39 5.17 0.17
N ARG A 100 11.29 4.18 0.20
CA ARG A 100 11.04 2.80 -0.22
C ARG A 100 11.19 1.93 1.02
N GLY A 101 10.11 1.23 1.37
CA GLY A 101 9.95 0.64 2.69
C GLY A 101 9.84 1.70 3.79
N THR A 102 9.67 1.24 5.03
CA THR A 102 9.53 2.09 6.21
C THR A 102 10.88 2.29 6.91
N LYS A 103 11.70 3.23 6.43
CA LYS A 103 12.91 3.68 7.15
C LYS A 103 12.52 4.52 8.35
N TRP A 104 11.53 5.39 8.15
CA TRP A 104 10.82 6.11 9.17
C TRP A 104 9.40 5.55 9.26
N PHE A 105 8.87 5.50 10.48
CA PHE A 105 7.50 5.10 10.78
C PHE A 105 6.64 6.32 11.07
N PRO A 106 5.32 6.27 10.80
CA PRO A 106 4.41 7.33 11.19
C PRO A 106 4.30 7.41 12.72
N GLY A 107 4.58 8.58 13.28
CA GLY A 107 4.41 8.94 14.69
C GLY A 107 3.06 9.61 14.96
N GLU A 108 3.00 10.47 15.99
CA GLU A 108 1.78 11.24 16.28
C GLU A 108 1.41 12.18 15.13
N ASN A 109 0.11 12.30 14.82
CA ASN A 109 -0.44 13.22 13.82
C ASN A 109 0.17 13.09 12.40
N CYS A 110 0.66 11.89 12.10
CA CYS A 110 1.18 11.49 10.80
C CYS A 110 0.51 10.20 10.34
N ALA A 111 0.41 10.04 9.03
CA ALA A 111 -0.09 8.82 8.41
C ALA A 111 0.86 8.33 7.30
N LEU A 112 0.68 7.07 6.90
CA LEU A 112 1.51 6.37 5.93
C LEU A 112 0.69 6.06 4.68
N GLY A 113 1.16 6.54 3.53
CA GLY A 113 0.57 6.25 2.22
C GLY A 113 0.90 4.85 1.70
N ARG A 114 0.28 4.46 0.58
CA ARG A 114 0.49 3.15 -0.08
C ARG A 114 1.96 2.89 -0.44
N ASP A 115 2.69 3.93 -0.84
CA ASP A 115 4.11 3.84 -1.20
C ASP A 115 5.04 4.10 0.01
N HIS A 116 4.51 4.01 1.23
CA HIS A 116 5.19 4.32 2.50
C HIS A 116 5.63 5.78 2.64
N THR A 117 5.07 6.69 1.84
CA THR A 117 5.25 8.13 2.04
C THR A 117 4.56 8.57 3.33
N ILE A 118 5.27 9.32 4.17
CA ILE A 118 4.71 9.88 5.41
C ILE A 118 4.18 11.28 5.11
N TYR A 119 2.94 11.54 5.53
CA TYR A 119 2.28 12.83 5.38
C TYR A 119 1.61 13.28 6.69
N ALA A 120 1.45 14.59 6.85
CA ALA A 120 0.81 15.18 8.02
C ALA A 120 -0.71 14.98 7.98
N THR A 121 -1.33 14.58 9.10
CA THR A 121 -2.79 14.54 9.22
C THR A 121 -3.36 15.81 9.82
N GLU A 122 -2.56 16.54 10.60
CA GLU A 122 -2.96 17.75 11.31
C GLU A 122 -1.96 18.89 11.08
N ALA A 123 -2.40 20.13 11.34
CA ALA A 123 -1.56 21.31 11.20
C ALA A 123 -0.66 21.51 12.43
N GLY A 124 0.65 21.62 12.21
CA GLY A 124 1.64 21.72 13.27
C GLY A 124 3.09 21.74 12.75
N TYR A 125 4.03 21.29 13.57
CA TYR A 125 5.46 21.31 13.32
C TYR A 125 6.05 19.90 13.31
N VAL A 126 6.85 19.58 12.30
CA VAL A 126 7.43 18.23 12.13
C VAL A 126 8.50 17.94 13.18
N ARG A 127 8.46 16.74 13.77
CA ARG A 127 9.47 16.25 14.72
C ARG A 127 9.90 14.83 14.36
N TYR A 128 11.21 14.62 14.34
CA TYR A 128 11.84 13.30 14.16
C TYR A 128 12.30 12.81 15.53
N TYR A 129 11.91 11.60 15.94
CA TYR A 129 12.20 11.09 17.28
C TYR A 129 12.31 9.56 17.31
N LEU A 130 12.81 9.06 18.43
CA LEU A 130 12.84 7.63 18.78
C LEU A 130 11.87 7.42 19.94
N ASP A 131 11.15 6.30 19.91
CA ASP A 131 10.20 5.93 20.97
C ASP A 131 10.54 4.55 21.51
N PRO A 132 11.43 4.47 22.52
CA PRO A 132 11.88 3.20 23.07
C PRO A 132 10.78 2.47 23.83
N GLU A 133 9.80 3.19 24.39
CA GLU A 133 8.67 2.59 25.11
C GLU A 133 7.77 1.82 24.16
N ARG A 134 7.54 2.35 22.95
CA ARG A 134 6.71 1.69 21.94
C ARG A 134 7.48 0.64 21.15
N HIS A 135 8.61 1.02 20.54
CA HIS A 135 9.48 0.11 19.80
C HIS A 135 10.95 0.60 19.81
N PRO A 136 11.89 -0.16 20.39
CA PRO A 136 13.26 0.30 20.63
C PRO A 136 14.05 0.63 19.34
N ASP A 137 13.88 -0.16 18.28
CA ASP A 137 14.71 -0.03 17.08
C ASP A 137 14.11 0.88 16.00
N ARG A 138 12.88 1.37 16.20
CA ARG A 138 12.13 2.11 15.17
C ARG A 138 12.28 3.61 15.35
N LYS A 139 12.38 4.30 14.21
CA LYS A 139 12.45 5.75 14.13
C LYS A 139 11.14 6.33 13.63
N TYR A 140 10.69 7.42 14.23
CA TYR A 140 9.37 8.00 13.97
C TYR A 140 9.45 9.43 13.46
N ILE A 141 8.42 9.80 12.70
CA ILE A 141 8.15 11.17 12.28
C ILE A 141 6.74 11.51 12.74
N GLY A 142 6.62 12.51 13.61
CA GLY A 142 5.35 13.03 14.08
C GLY A 142 5.20 14.52 13.83
N VAL A 143 4.01 15.05 14.13
CA VAL A 143 3.70 16.48 14.06
C VAL A 143 3.21 16.96 15.43
N CYS A 144 3.90 17.95 15.99
CA CYS A 144 3.50 18.66 17.21
C CYS A 144 2.60 19.84 16.89
N PHE A 145 1.63 20.15 17.75
CA PHE A 145 0.80 21.35 17.57
C PHE A 145 1.54 22.65 17.84
N GLU A 146 2.37 22.64 18.88
CA GLU A 146 3.19 23.75 19.31
C GLU A 146 4.58 23.63 18.68
N LYS A 147 5.22 24.76 18.40
CA LYS A 147 6.56 24.78 17.83
C LYS A 147 7.55 24.10 18.76
N ASP A 148 7.50 24.39 20.06
CA ASP A 148 8.43 23.85 21.06
C ASP A 148 8.01 22.50 21.63
N GLY A 149 6.90 21.93 21.12
CA GLY A 149 6.43 20.61 21.51
C GLY A 149 7.47 19.52 21.19
N LYS A 150 7.70 18.63 22.15
CA LYS A 150 8.60 17.49 22.04
C LYS A 150 7.80 16.19 21.92
N LEU A 151 8.29 15.28 21.07
CA LEU A 151 7.82 13.90 20.94
C LEU A 151 8.99 12.97 21.31
N PRO A 152 8.74 11.76 21.85
CA PRO A 152 7.43 11.13 22.07
C PRO A 152 6.65 11.73 23.25
N THR A 153 5.32 11.69 23.20
CA THR A 153 4.52 12.01 24.40
C THR A 153 4.60 10.89 25.43
N PRO A 154 4.79 11.18 26.73
CA PRO A 154 4.91 10.14 27.74
C PRO A 154 3.59 9.37 27.89
N ARG A 155 3.68 8.06 28.13
CA ARG A 155 2.54 7.13 28.10
C ARG A 155 1.33 7.52 28.96
N ASN A 156 1.57 8.15 30.12
CA ASN A 156 0.52 8.50 31.08
C ASN A 156 0.00 9.94 30.93
N ALA A 157 0.56 10.74 30.01
CA ALA A 157 0.08 12.10 29.79
C ALA A 157 -1.18 12.12 28.92
N PRO A 158 -2.07 13.11 29.11
CA PRO A 158 -3.22 13.29 28.24
C PRO A 158 -2.77 13.61 26.81
N THR A 159 -3.45 13.02 25.82
CA THR A 159 -3.18 13.29 24.41
C THR A 159 -3.61 14.72 24.06
N LYS A 160 -2.66 15.56 23.62
CA LYS A 160 -2.98 16.87 23.02
C LYS A 160 -3.77 16.66 21.73
N ARG A 161 -4.84 17.42 21.49
CA ARG A 161 -5.69 17.35 20.27
C ARG A 161 -6.21 18.74 19.90
N LYS A 162 -6.46 18.99 18.61
CA LYS A 162 -7.11 20.23 18.14
C LYS A 162 -8.55 19.95 17.72
N LEU A 163 -9.44 20.89 18.05
CA LEU A 163 -10.86 20.80 17.65
C LEU A 163 -11.06 21.05 16.15
N ASN A 164 -10.22 21.90 15.53
CA ASN A 164 -10.25 22.27 14.10
C ASN A 164 -11.65 22.64 13.58
N ARG A 165 -12.44 23.34 14.38
CA ARG A 165 -13.78 23.84 14.02
C ARG A 165 -13.92 25.28 14.48
N VAL A 166 -14.75 26.03 13.77
CA VAL A 166 -15.10 27.42 14.08
C VAL A 166 -16.58 27.45 14.44
N ALA A 167 -16.93 28.20 15.50
CA ALA A 167 -18.32 28.43 15.85
C ALA A 167 -18.93 29.36 14.79
N VAL A 168 -19.91 28.85 14.06
CA VAL A 168 -20.72 29.65 13.13
C VAL A 168 -22.06 29.85 13.80
N PRO A 169 -22.55 31.10 13.94
CA PRO A 169 -23.88 31.32 14.48
C PRO A 169 -24.89 30.55 13.61
N ARG A 170 -25.80 29.85 14.28
CA ARG A 170 -26.89 29.17 13.58
C ARG A 170 -27.74 30.24 12.89
N ILE A 171 -27.83 30.15 11.58
CA ILE A 171 -28.82 30.92 10.83
C ILE A 171 -30.13 30.17 11.06
N ASP A 172 -31.02 30.77 11.83
CA ASP A 172 -32.39 30.29 11.90
C ASP A 172 -33.03 30.67 10.57
N ASP A 173 -33.02 29.74 9.63
CA ASP A 173 -33.83 29.88 8.42
C ASP A 173 -35.27 30.13 8.90
N ALA A 174 -35.82 31.30 8.57
CA ALA A 174 -37.23 31.56 8.78
C ALA A 174 -37.98 30.34 8.26
N PRO A 175 -38.92 29.76 9.04
CA PRO A 175 -39.60 28.55 8.60
C PRO A 175 -40.18 28.84 7.23
N THR A 176 -39.56 28.26 6.20
CA THR A 176 -40.23 28.16 4.92
C THR A 176 -41.53 27.46 5.27
N PRO A 177 -42.69 28.05 4.97
CA PRO A 177 -43.95 27.40 5.26
C PRO A 177 -43.90 26.09 4.49
N ILE A 178 -43.59 25.01 5.20
CA ILE A 178 -43.79 23.65 4.73
C ILE A 178 -45.30 23.62 4.61
N ALA A 179 -45.79 23.92 3.40
CA ALA A 179 -47.19 23.80 3.05
C ALA A 179 -47.63 22.42 3.54
N GLY A 180 -48.55 22.44 4.50
CA GLY A 180 -48.72 21.37 5.46
C GLY A 180 -48.95 20.01 4.79
N GLN A 181 -48.04 19.07 5.04
CA GLN A 181 -48.47 17.70 5.23
C GLN A 181 -49.07 17.65 6.63
N SER A 182 -50.36 17.99 6.71
CA SER A 182 -51.18 17.53 7.81
C SER A 182 -51.25 16.02 7.68
N ASP A 183 -50.51 15.32 8.54
CA ASP A 183 -50.76 13.91 8.79
C ASP A 183 -52.25 13.77 9.11
N LEU A 184 -52.91 12.90 8.34
CA LEU A 184 -54.32 12.58 8.40
C LEU A 184 -54.71 12.13 9.82
N VAL A 185 -55.13 13.05 10.66
CA VAL A 185 -55.92 12.74 11.86
C VAL A 185 -57.37 12.67 11.40
N ALA A 186 -57.84 11.45 11.14
CA ALA A 186 -59.26 11.18 10.97
C ALA A 186 -59.92 11.15 12.36
N THR A 187 -60.76 12.15 12.64
CA THR A 187 -61.75 12.07 13.72
C THR A 187 -63.13 12.16 13.08
N ILE A 188 -63.97 11.17 13.39
CA ILE A 188 -65.35 11.04 12.94
C ILE A 188 -66.29 11.67 13.98
N ASP A 189 -67.29 12.39 13.46
CA ASP A 189 -68.55 12.85 14.04
C ASP A 189 -68.54 13.99 15.09
N ASN A 190 -68.52 15.23 14.60
CA ASN A 190 -69.71 16.10 14.56
C ASN A 190 -69.32 17.56 14.23
N GLY A 191 -69.61 17.97 12.98
CA GLY A 191 -69.85 19.36 12.57
C GLY A 191 -68.78 20.41 12.87
N THR A 192 -67.78 20.58 11.99
CA THR A 192 -67.12 21.89 11.80
C THR A 192 -66.73 22.07 10.33
N MET A 193 -66.95 23.28 9.80
CA MET A 193 -66.66 23.67 8.42
C MET A 193 -65.16 23.51 8.10
N VAL A 194 -64.85 22.66 7.12
CA VAL A 194 -63.50 22.49 6.57
C VAL A 194 -63.30 23.57 5.51
N SER A 195 -62.31 24.44 5.67
CA SER A 195 -61.90 25.36 4.61
C SER A 195 -61.40 24.53 3.42
N SER A 196 -62.05 24.67 2.27
CA SER A 196 -61.62 24.02 1.05
C SER A 196 -60.29 24.62 0.61
N VAL A 197 -59.19 23.91 0.87
CA VAL A 197 -57.93 24.17 0.18
C VAL A 197 -58.03 23.53 -1.19
N GLU A 198 -57.86 24.32 -2.24
CA GLU A 198 -57.84 23.85 -3.63
C GLU A 198 -56.85 22.70 -3.76
N ALA A 199 -57.35 21.56 -4.24
CA ALA A 199 -56.52 20.40 -4.54
C ALA A 199 -55.57 20.79 -5.68
N VAL A 200 -54.32 21.07 -5.33
CA VAL A 200 -53.26 21.23 -6.31
C VAL A 200 -53.09 19.89 -6.99
N ASN A 201 -53.43 19.81 -8.29
CA ASN A 201 -53.30 18.62 -9.09
C ASN A 201 -51.89 18.01 -8.91
N ALA A 202 -51.83 16.84 -8.29
CA ALA A 202 -50.61 16.05 -8.17
C ALA A 202 -50.27 15.41 -9.51
N GLU A 203 -50.01 16.22 -10.54
CA GLU A 203 -49.56 15.75 -11.86
C GLU A 203 -48.07 15.42 -11.90
N SER A 204 -47.32 15.73 -10.84
CA SER A 204 -45.90 15.39 -10.75
C SER A 204 -45.72 14.09 -9.97
N GLY A 205 -45.76 12.97 -10.68
CA GLY A 205 -45.13 11.74 -10.21
C GLY A 205 -43.71 12.02 -9.71
N SER A 206 -43.26 11.24 -8.72
CA SER A 206 -41.96 11.39 -8.03
C SER A 206 -40.86 11.91 -8.96
N GLN A 207 -40.51 13.20 -8.83
CA GLN A 207 -39.52 13.83 -9.70
C GLN A 207 -38.15 13.19 -9.45
N LEU A 208 -37.69 12.41 -10.43
CA LEU A 208 -36.36 11.82 -10.41
C LEU A 208 -35.32 12.93 -10.47
N ARG A 209 -34.21 12.78 -9.74
CA ARG A 209 -33.06 13.69 -9.80
C ARG A 209 -32.66 13.93 -11.27
N PRO A 210 -32.29 15.17 -11.66
CA PRO A 210 -31.78 15.44 -13.00
C PRO A 210 -30.62 14.50 -13.33
N GLY A 211 -30.76 13.69 -14.39
CA GLY A 211 -29.80 12.66 -14.80
C GLY A 211 -30.15 11.21 -14.42
N TYR A 212 -31.20 10.98 -13.64
CA TYR A 212 -31.74 9.64 -13.40
C TYR A 212 -32.80 9.31 -14.47
N MET A 213 -32.42 8.56 -15.51
CA MET A 213 -33.39 7.93 -16.41
C MET A 213 -34.06 6.76 -15.69
N TYR A 214 -35.38 6.78 -15.58
CA TYR A 214 -36.14 5.61 -15.16
C TYR A 214 -35.88 4.46 -16.14
N ARG A 215 -35.33 3.35 -15.64
CA ARG A 215 -35.13 2.12 -16.42
C ARG A 215 -36.01 1.04 -15.82
N GLU A 216 -37.16 0.80 -16.44
CA GLU A 216 -38.11 -0.26 -16.07
C GLU A 216 -37.42 -1.62 -15.86
N ALA A 217 -36.43 -1.93 -16.71
CA ALA A 217 -35.63 -3.14 -16.61
C ALA A 217 -34.92 -3.28 -15.24
N ASN A 218 -34.38 -2.21 -14.67
CA ASN A 218 -33.69 -2.26 -13.37
C ASN A 218 -34.67 -2.51 -12.23
N TRP A 219 -35.87 -1.92 -12.31
CA TRP A 219 -36.93 -2.11 -11.35
C TRP A 219 -37.47 -3.55 -11.39
N GLN A 220 -37.69 -4.09 -12.59
CA GLN A 220 -38.08 -5.49 -12.79
C GLN A 220 -37.02 -6.47 -12.29
N ILE A 221 -35.72 -6.18 -12.48
CA ILE A 221 -34.61 -6.98 -11.93
C ILE A 221 -34.65 -7.02 -10.40
N GLY A 222 -34.89 -5.88 -9.74
CA GLY A 222 -35.00 -5.81 -8.28
C GLY A 222 -36.15 -6.65 -7.71
N ARG A 223 -37.26 -6.73 -8.44
CA ARG A 223 -38.47 -7.49 -8.07
C ARG A 223 -38.45 -8.95 -8.53
N ALA A 224 -37.43 -9.38 -9.28
CA ALA A 224 -37.35 -10.74 -9.81
C ALA A 224 -37.36 -11.81 -8.70
N ALA A 225 -36.75 -11.54 -7.55
CA ALA A 225 -36.76 -12.44 -6.40
C ALA A 225 -38.15 -12.58 -5.77
N GLU A 226 -38.90 -11.48 -5.67
CA GLU A 226 -40.29 -11.47 -5.17
C GLU A 226 -41.22 -12.20 -6.14
N LYS A 227 -41.10 -11.93 -7.45
CA LYS A 227 -41.89 -12.58 -8.50
C LYS A 227 -41.64 -14.09 -8.58
N ALA A 228 -40.41 -14.53 -8.27
CA ALA A 228 -40.05 -15.94 -8.19
C ALA A 228 -40.39 -16.59 -6.83
N GLY A 229 -40.96 -15.85 -5.87
CA GLY A 229 -41.29 -16.34 -4.53
C GLY A 229 -40.05 -16.74 -3.70
N ILE A 230 -38.87 -16.23 -4.04
CA ILE A 230 -37.60 -16.62 -3.41
C ILE A 230 -37.37 -15.73 -2.18
N THR A 231 -37.79 -16.19 -1.01
CA THR A 231 -37.50 -15.52 0.26
C THR A 231 -36.07 -15.84 0.71
N ALA A 232 -35.25 -14.82 0.95
CA ALA A 232 -33.90 -14.99 1.50
C ALA A 232 -33.98 -15.58 2.92
N LYS A 233 -33.22 -16.64 3.20
CA LYS A 233 -33.15 -17.22 4.55
C LYS A 233 -32.48 -16.23 5.50
N ALA A 234 -33.13 -15.96 6.65
CA ALA A 234 -32.60 -15.11 7.70
C ALA A 234 -31.21 -15.59 8.18
N TYR A 235 -30.28 -14.65 8.36
CA TYR A 235 -28.94 -14.95 8.84
C TYR A 235 -28.95 -15.28 10.34
N ASN A 236 -28.53 -16.50 10.71
CA ASN A 236 -28.40 -16.89 12.11
C ASN A 236 -26.94 -16.72 12.59
N PRO A 237 -26.64 -15.72 13.44
CA PRO A 237 -25.28 -15.43 13.90
C PRO A 237 -24.71 -16.47 14.87
N LYS A 238 -25.55 -17.29 15.51
CA LYS A 238 -25.12 -18.32 16.49
C LYS A 238 -24.59 -19.61 15.83
N ASN A 239 -24.85 -19.82 14.53
CA ASN A 239 -24.39 -21.02 13.81
C ASN A 239 -23.07 -20.78 13.06
N ARG A 240 -21.97 -20.61 13.80
CA ARG A 240 -20.63 -20.35 13.24
C ARG A 240 -20.14 -21.49 12.32
N TRP A 241 -20.57 -22.73 12.59
CA TRP A 241 -20.24 -23.93 11.79
C TRP A 241 -20.94 -24.01 10.43
N LEU A 242 -22.09 -23.35 10.27
CA LEU A 242 -22.81 -23.32 9.00
C LEU A 242 -22.06 -22.48 7.95
N ALA A 243 -21.42 -21.39 8.37
CA ALA A 243 -20.56 -20.61 7.48
C ALA A 243 -19.34 -21.41 6.99
N TRP A 244 -18.72 -22.20 7.88
CA TRP A 244 -17.61 -23.09 7.54
C TRP A 244 -18.06 -24.20 6.57
N ARG A 245 -19.17 -24.89 6.84
CA ARG A 245 -19.73 -25.91 5.92
C ARG A 245 -20.09 -25.34 4.55
N LYS A 246 -20.73 -24.16 4.50
CA LYS A 246 -21.01 -23.47 3.23
C LYS A 246 -19.74 -23.07 2.48
N ARG A 247 -18.64 -22.80 3.18
CA ARG A 247 -17.34 -22.52 2.54
C ARG A 247 -16.75 -23.79 1.93
N GLN A 248 -16.76 -24.91 2.66
CA GLN A 248 -16.29 -26.20 2.15
C GLN A 248 -17.10 -26.67 0.93
N ALA A 249 -18.44 -26.66 1.04
CA ALA A 249 -19.31 -27.03 -0.07
C ALA A 249 -19.11 -26.16 -1.33
N ARG A 250 -18.82 -24.86 -1.16
CA ARG A 250 -18.45 -23.98 -2.28
C ARG A 250 -17.09 -24.36 -2.89
N ALA A 251 -16.10 -24.69 -2.07
CA ALA A 251 -14.80 -25.13 -2.53
C ALA A 251 -14.88 -26.46 -3.30
N GLU A 252 -15.63 -27.43 -2.79
CA GLU A 252 -15.91 -28.71 -3.44
C GLU A 252 -16.63 -28.52 -4.79
N ARG A 253 -17.70 -27.72 -4.82
CA ARG A 253 -18.42 -27.40 -6.07
C ARG A 253 -17.52 -26.72 -7.09
N ALA A 254 -16.65 -25.80 -6.65
CA ALA A 254 -15.68 -25.15 -7.51
C ALA A 254 -14.64 -26.14 -8.07
N ALA A 255 -14.15 -27.06 -7.23
CA ALA A 255 -13.24 -28.13 -7.64
C ALA A 255 -13.89 -29.08 -8.67
N GLN A 256 -15.16 -29.47 -8.44
CA GLN A 256 -15.94 -30.28 -9.37
C GLN A 256 -16.11 -29.58 -10.72
N MET A 257 -16.50 -28.29 -10.71
CA MET A 257 -16.63 -27.50 -11.94
C MET A 257 -15.29 -27.35 -12.69
N LYS A 258 -14.18 -27.20 -11.96
CA LYS A 258 -12.83 -27.15 -12.56
C LYS A 258 -12.46 -28.50 -13.20
N SER A 259 -12.79 -29.62 -12.54
CA SER A 259 -12.59 -30.96 -13.07
C SER A 259 -13.40 -31.20 -14.35
N LEU A 260 -14.70 -30.88 -14.35
CA LEU A 260 -15.56 -31.00 -15.54
C LEU A 260 -15.06 -30.13 -16.69
N LYS A 261 -14.63 -28.89 -16.41
CA LYS A 261 -14.05 -27.99 -17.42
C LYS A 261 -12.75 -28.54 -18.00
N ASN A 262 -11.90 -29.13 -17.16
CA ASN A 262 -10.66 -29.78 -17.61
C ASN A 262 -10.95 -31.02 -18.47
N LYS A 263 -11.93 -31.86 -18.08
CA LYS A 263 -12.37 -33.02 -18.88
C LYS A 263 -12.90 -32.60 -20.26
N LYS A 264 -13.69 -31.51 -20.33
CA LYS A 264 -14.17 -30.93 -21.60
C LYS A 264 -13.05 -30.37 -22.47
N LYS A 265 -12.01 -29.77 -21.86
CA LYS A 265 -10.81 -29.32 -22.60
C LYS A 265 -10.01 -30.49 -23.16
N ALA A 266 -9.83 -31.56 -22.37
CA ALA A 266 -9.12 -32.76 -22.79
C ALA A 266 -9.84 -33.46 -23.96
N SER A 267 -11.17 -33.63 -23.90
CA SER A 267 -11.94 -34.23 -25.00
C SER A 267 -11.91 -33.40 -26.28
N LYS A 268 -11.92 -32.06 -26.16
CA LYS A 268 -11.76 -31.16 -27.32
C LYS A 268 -10.36 -31.27 -27.95
N LYS A 269 -9.31 -31.43 -27.13
CA LYS A 269 -7.92 -31.60 -27.62
C LYS A 269 -7.72 -32.96 -28.32
N GLY A 270 -8.39 -34.02 -27.87
CA GLY A 270 -8.33 -35.34 -28.51
C GLY A 270 -9.12 -35.46 -29.82
N LYS A 271 -10.11 -34.59 -30.07
CA LYS A 271 -10.89 -34.56 -31.33
C LYS A 271 -10.28 -33.68 -32.43
N GLY A 272 -9.28 -32.86 -32.13
CA GLY A 272 -8.60 -31.98 -33.11
C GLY A 272 -7.30 -32.54 -33.67
N GLY A 273 -7.02 -33.83 -33.42
CA GLY A 273 -5.85 -34.55 -33.93
C GLY A 273 -6.29 -35.77 -34.74
N ARG A 274 -6.92 -35.52 -35.89
CA ARG A 274 -7.03 -36.41 -37.03
C ARG A 274 -7.08 -35.54 -38.28
#